data_AF-L0J994-F1
#
_entry.id   AF-L0J994-F1
#
_cell.length_a   1.000
_cell.length_b   1.000
_cell.length_c   1.000
_cell.angle_alpha   90.00
_cell.angle_beta   90.00
_cell.angle_gamma   90.00
#
_symmetry.space_group_name_H-M   'P 1'
#
loop_
_entity.id
_entity.type
_entity.pdbx_description
1 polymer ?
#
loop_
_entity_poly.entity_id
_entity_poly.type
_entity_poly.pdbx_seq_one_letter_code
_entity_poly.pdbx_strand_id
1 'polypeptide(L)'
;MAEHLITSEGQTYRVSADGHDGADIDGIIEWLCQFHGEPTTLNALSRPQVLSRIGRSSIPSDFPEPGVVIGDEGRQSGGRTRGWLPQAVQLWEDVASAQLAAAAESERPADVDSSRGTESADVDDATSQGGRTDDDGENVNWELGQRQWSDTPASGDRMVVILSSRGALTPSGLAISRGPLSTAADLARFVWHRWPNKPESRGARGAAAHPQIWITAPALQAAGMTPPKKPIERSEDLSATIAALFDCEITSARAGWFTAAFRSPKGDGESRRVHLVLLPFLWLDPSPQRPKDEGLAGTRGTETELPDDEDQAVETLGRRIAWLTSISDGVLPAARPASIGAALLDSVRARARAQKRVEACPLPDTLHAETPRLDPNLEAWKNMPHNAKGDAVDVEVDQRAAYLASAGQVDLGYGVPVEMSKVDPEVFTERNPFGLWRITTPPAGMLDGLTQKLPLPHEHMHWTESSTFWATTLAVNHLMEPVSEGGAGLGLSELQFSQAWVWPQKSRLLRGWADILRSRLMEAIAEGRKDQEDLIKNIYKSFIGRMAGSQHPAGQRHYQQPAWAATIHADTRRRALRYAASIATEQGIYPIAARDIDTFVYRLPPEVDPYEVLEEKSTDNGKYRVKVINSGQG
;
A
#
# COMPACT_ATOMS: atom_id res chain seq x y z
N MET A 1 -47.48 5.14 -43.39
CA MET A 1 -47.03 3.99 -44.21
C MET A 1 -46.72 2.88 -43.24
N ALA A 2 -47.30 1.70 -43.44
CA ALA A 2 -46.95 0.56 -42.60
C ALA A 2 -45.52 0.12 -42.94
N GLU A 3 -44.73 -0.16 -41.91
CA GLU A 3 -43.39 -0.72 -42.04
C GLU A 3 -43.37 -2.04 -41.28
N HIS A 4 -42.82 -3.07 -41.92
CA HIS A 4 -42.66 -4.40 -41.33
C HIS A 4 -41.20 -4.65 -41.02
N LEU A 5 -40.94 -5.30 -39.88
CA LEU A 5 -39.61 -5.79 -39.51
C LEU A 5 -39.61 -7.31 -39.58
N ILE A 6 -38.81 -7.87 -40.49
CA ILE A 6 -38.72 -9.31 -40.71
C ILE A 6 -37.35 -9.79 -40.24
N THR A 7 -37.32 -10.77 -39.35
CA THR A 7 -36.08 -11.37 -38.86
C THR A 7 -35.87 -12.72 -39.53
N SER A 8 -34.73 -12.91 -40.19
CA SER A 8 -34.34 -14.18 -40.81
C SER A 8 -32.84 -14.40 -40.63
N GLU A 9 -32.43 -15.63 -40.32
CA GLU A 9 -31.00 -16.03 -40.19
C GLU A 9 -30.16 -15.11 -39.29
N GLY A 10 -30.76 -14.58 -38.22
CA GLY A 10 -30.06 -13.69 -37.27
C GLY A 10 -29.91 -12.23 -37.74
N GLN A 11 -30.55 -11.84 -38.84
CA GLN A 11 -30.60 -10.45 -39.33
C GLN A 11 -32.04 -9.93 -39.36
N THR A 12 -32.20 -8.64 -39.10
CA THR A 12 -33.49 -7.94 -39.17
C THR A 12 -33.53 -7.02 -40.39
N TYR A 13 -34.54 -7.19 -41.23
CA TYR A 13 -34.76 -6.40 -42.44
C TYR A 13 -35.97 -5.48 -42.27
N ARG A 14 -35.85 -4.25 -42.78
CA ARG A 14 -36.97 -3.30 -42.88
C ARG A 14 -37.63 -3.44 -44.24
N VAL A 15 -38.94 -3.66 -44.26
CA VAL A 15 -39.73 -3.81 -45.48
C VAL A 15 -40.89 -2.80 -45.48
N SER A 16 -40.96 -1.97 -46.52
CA SER A 16 -42.04 -0.98 -46.69
C SER A 16 -43.29 -1.60 -47.31
N ALA A 17 -44.47 -1.14 -46.88
CA ALA A 17 -45.78 -1.57 -47.40
C ALA A 17 -45.92 -1.50 -48.93
N ASP A 18 -45.33 -0.49 -49.59
CA ASP A 18 -45.54 -0.25 -51.02
C ASP A 18 -44.59 -1.07 -51.94
N GLY A 19 -43.66 -1.84 -51.35
CA GLY A 19 -42.56 -2.48 -52.07
C GLY A 19 -41.69 -1.47 -52.87
N HIS A 20 -40.67 -1.94 -53.59
CA HIS A 20 -40.01 -1.12 -54.61
C HIS A 20 -40.72 -1.20 -55.98
N ASP A 21 -41.57 -2.22 -56.17
CA ASP A 21 -42.16 -2.59 -57.47
C ASP A 21 -43.71 -2.59 -57.48
N GLY A 22 -44.37 -2.01 -56.45
CA GLY A 22 -45.84 -1.95 -56.37
C GLY A 22 -46.53 -3.25 -55.96
N ALA A 23 -45.79 -4.16 -55.31
CA ALA A 23 -46.35 -5.36 -54.70
C ALA A 23 -47.11 -5.03 -53.40
N ASP A 24 -48.25 -5.67 -53.18
CA ASP A 24 -49.03 -5.56 -51.94
C ASP A 24 -48.35 -6.35 -50.81
N ILE A 25 -47.31 -5.77 -50.23
CA ILE A 25 -46.53 -6.39 -49.17
C ILE A 25 -47.38 -6.54 -47.89
N ASP A 26 -48.25 -5.57 -47.61
CA ASP A 26 -49.16 -5.63 -46.46
C ASP A 26 -50.07 -6.86 -46.54
N GLY A 27 -50.69 -7.10 -47.70
CA GLY A 27 -51.53 -8.30 -47.92
C GLY A 27 -50.75 -9.61 -47.82
N ILE A 28 -49.49 -9.64 -48.30
CA ILE A 28 -48.63 -10.82 -48.20
C ILE A 28 -48.24 -11.11 -46.74
N ILE A 29 -47.85 -10.09 -45.97
CA ILE A 29 -47.48 -10.24 -44.56
C ILE A 29 -48.70 -10.62 -43.71
N GLU A 30 -49.86 -10.03 -43.99
CA GLU A 30 -51.11 -10.40 -43.32
C GLU A 30 -51.46 -11.87 -43.57
N TRP A 31 -51.38 -12.33 -44.84
CA TRP A 31 -51.59 -13.73 -45.19
C TRP A 31 -50.58 -14.67 -44.50
N LEU A 32 -49.30 -14.30 -44.47
CA LEU A 32 -48.27 -15.06 -43.76
C LEU A 32 -48.57 -15.17 -42.25
N CYS A 33 -48.91 -14.06 -41.60
CA CYS A 33 -49.26 -14.03 -40.18
C CYS A 33 -50.52 -14.86 -39.88
N GLN A 34 -51.53 -14.82 -40.75
CA GLN A 34 -52.82 -15.47 -40.53
C GLN A 34 -52.77 -17.00 -40.76
N PHE A 35 -52.07 -17.45 -41.81
CA PHE A 35 -52.10 -18.86 -42.23
C PHE A 35 -50.83 -19.63 -41.86
N HIS A 36 -49.72 -18.94 -41.59
CA HIS A 36 -48.41 -19.56 -41.34
C HIS A 36 -47.70 -19.01 -40.09
N GLY A 37 -48.25 -17.97 -39.44
CA GLY A 37 -47.63 -17.31 -38.30
C GLY A 37 -48.18 -17.79 -36.96
N GLU A 38 -47.30 -17.88 -35.97
CA GLU A 38 -47.67 -17.99 -34.56
C GLU A 38 -47.09 -16.79 -33.80
N PRO A 39 -47.88 -16.05 -33.00
CA PRO A 39 -47.38 -14.96 -32.18
C PRO A 39 -46.27 -15.45 -31.24
N THR A 40 -45.11 -14.81 -31.29
CA THR A 40 -43.95 -15.17 -30.47
C THR A 40 -43.27 -13.93 -29.90
N THR A 41 -42.44 -14.12 -28.87
CA THR A 41 -41.64 -13.04 -28.28
C THR A 41 -40.28 -12.95 -28.96
N LEU A 42 -39.91 -11.75 -29.39
CA LEU A 42 -38.56 -11.50 -29.90
C LEU A 42 -37.56 -11.49 -28.75
N ASN A 43 -36.84 -12.60 -28.58
CA ASN A 43 -35.81 -12.74 -27.56
C ASN A 43 -34.45 -12.30 -28.10
N ALA A 44 -33.78 -11.38 -27.40
CA ALA A 44 -32.43 -10.93 -27.69
C ALA A 44 -31.53 -11.09 -26.47
N LEU A 45 -30.26 -11.45 -26.71
CA LEU A 45 -29.23 -11.51 -25.70
C LEU A 45 -28.68 -10.11 -25.46
N SER A 46 -28.66 -9.69 -24.19
CA SER A 46 -27.94 -8.48 -23.78
C SER A 46 -26.43 -8.64 -23.95
N ARG A 47 -25.70 -7.53 -24.02
CA ARG A 47 -24.23 -7.54 -24.11
C ARG A 47 -23.57 -8.43 -23.04
N PRO A 48 -23.95 -8.37 -21.74
CA PRO A 48 -23.38 -9.26 -20.72
C PRO A 48 -23.62 -10.75 -21.01
N GLN A 49 -24.81 -11.11 -21.51
CA GLN A 49 -25.14 -12.50 -21.85
C GLN A 49 -24.34 -12.99 -23.06
N VAL A 50 -24.10 -12.13 -24.05
CA VAL A 50 -23.23 -12.45 -25.19
C VAL A 50 -21.80 -12.67 -24.73
N LEU A 51 -21.23 -11.78 -23.91
CA LEU A 51 -19.86 -11.88 -23.40
C LEU A 51 -19.63 -13.15 -22.57
N SER A 52 -20.58 -13.46 -21.69
CA SER A 52 -20.58 -14.69 -20.90
C SER A 52 -20.60 -15.93 -21.81
N ARG A 53 -21.45 -15.90 -22.84
CA ARG A 53 -21.64 -17.01 -23.78
C ARG A 53 -20.40 -17.28 -24.64
N ILE A 54 -19.77 -16.24 -25.18
CA ILE A 54 -18.55 -16.40 -26.00
C ILE A 54 -17.27 -16.55 -25.17
N GLY A 55 -17.36 -16.47 -23.83
CA GLY A 55 -16.22 -16.60 -22.92
C GLY A 55 -15.17 -15.49 -23.07
N ARG A 56 -15.57 -14.27 -23.45
CA ARG A 56 -14.65 -13.14 -23.67
C ARG A 56 -15.01 -11.92 -22.82
N SER A 57 -14.00 -11.14 -22.49
CA SER A 57 -14.13 -9.88 -21.73
C SER A 57 -14.62 -8.70 -22.58
N SER A 58 -14.61 -8.82 -23.91
CA SER A 58 -15.10 -7.79 -24.84
C SER A 58 -15.66 -8.42 -26.12
N ILE A 59 -16.54 -7.67 -26.80
CA ILE A 59 -17.11 -8.08 -28.10
C ILE A 59 -16.00 -7.98 -29.16
N PRO A 60 -15.69 -9.08 -29.87
CA PRO A 60 -14.69 -9.08 -30.94
C PRO A 60 -15.02 -8.11 -32.08
N SER A 61 -14.01 -7.62 -32.80
CA SER A 61 -14.20 -6.69 -33.92
C SER A 61 -14.93 -7.30 -35.12
N ASP A 62 -14.89 -8.63 -35.25
CA ASP A 62 -15.55 -9.42 -36.29
C ASP A 62 -16.94 -9.94 -35.86
N PHE A 63 -17.41 -9.57 -34.66
CA PHE A 63 -18.71 -9.98 -34.13
C PHE A 63 -19.85 -9.21 -34.83
N PRO A 64 -21.02 -9.84 -35.07
CA PRO A 64 -22.14 -9.18 -35.75
C PRO A 64 -22.64 -7.92 -35.00
N GLU A 65 -23.16 -6.95 -35.73
CA GLU A 65 -23.84 -5.78 -35.17
C GLU A 65 -25.14 -6.19 -34.44
N PRO A 66 -25.61 -5.42 -33.43
CA PRO A 66 -26.82 -5.76 -32.69
C PRO A 66 -28.06 -5.66 -33.58
N GLY A 67 -28.81 -6.76 -33.68
CA GLY A 67 -30.06 -6.83 -34.45
C GLY A 67 -31.29 -6.26 -33.73
N VAL A 68 -31.15 -5.90 -32.45
CA VAL A 68 -32.21 -5.31 -31.62
C VAL A 68 -31.65 -4.14 -30.81
N VAL A 69 -32.36 -3.01 -30.81
CA VAL A 69 -32.04 -1.86 -29.96
C VAL A 69 -33.28 -1.50 -29.16
N ILE A 70 -33.16 -1.51 -27.83
CA ILE A 70 -34.22 -1.11 -26.92
C ILE A 70 -33.92 0.31 -26.42
N GLY A 71 -34.74 1.28 -26.84
CA GLY A 71 -34.58 2.71 -26.53
C GLY A 71 -34.87 3.59 -27.76
N ASP A 72 -35.03 4.90 -27.55
CA ASP A 72 -35.40 5.85 -28.62
C ASP A 72 -34.19 6.21 -29.52
N GLU A 73 -34.33 6.07 -30.84
CA GLU A 73 -33.30 6.37 -31.85
C GLU A 73 -32.96 7.87 -31.92
N GLY A 74 -33.83 8.75 -31.41
CA GLY A 74 -33.64 10.21 -31.45
C GLY A 74 -32.91 10.84 -30.26
N ARG A 75 -32.71 10.13 -29.14
CA ARG A 75 -31.99 10.68 -27.97
C ARG A 75 -30.47 10.58 -28.16
N GLN A 76 -29.80 11.74 -28.10
CA GLN A 76 -28.35 11.86 -27.98
C GLN A 76 -27.83 11.51 -26.57
N SER A 77 -28.71 11.40 -25.58
CA SER A 77 -28.39 10.92 -24.23
C SER A 77 -28.58 9.40 -24.14
N GLY A 78 -27.48 8.71 -23.84
CA GLY A 78 -27.40 7.25 -23.74
C GLY A 78 -28.52 6.63 -22.89
N GLY A 79 -29.18 5.65 -23.48
CA GLY A 79 -30.27 4.86 -22.89
C GLY A 79 -30.72 3.76 -23.85
N ARG A 80 -29.79 3.26 -24.68
CA ARG A 80 -30.05 2.24 -25.69
C ARG A 80 -29.44 0.92 -25.22
N THR A 81 -30.27 -0.06 -24.95
CA THR A 81 -29.80 -1.43 -24.73
C THR A 81 -29.64 -2.11 -26.08
N ARG A 82 -28.40 -2.45 -26.43
CA ARG A 82 -28.09 -3.23 -27.64
C ARG A 82 -28.29 -4.71 -27.33
N GLY A 83 -29.02 -5.40 -28.19
CA GLY A 83 -29.32 -6.82 -28.10
C GLY A 83 -28.94 -7.56 -29.39
N TRP A 84 -28.49 -8.81 -29.23
CA TRP A 84 -28.14 -9.70 -30.33
C TRP A 84 -29.13 -10.85 -30.41
N LEU A 85 -29.53 -11.19 -31.63
CA LEU A 85 -30.36 -12.36 -31.87
C LEU A 85 -29.55 -13.63 -31.56
N PRO A 86 -30.10 -14.60 -30.81
CA PRO A 86 -29.38 -15.83 -30.47
C PRO A 86 -28.79 -16.56 -31.68
N GLN A 87 -29.49 -16.55 -32.83
CA GLN A 87 -28.98 -17.17 -34.06
C GLN A 87 -27.74 -16.47 -34.61
N ALA A 88 -27.66 -15.14 -34.53
CA ALA A 88 -26.48 -14.39 -34.99
C ALA A 88 -25.23 -14.71 -34.15
N VAL A 89 -25.42 -14.89 -32.84
CA VAL A 89 -24.34 -15.29 -31.92
C VAL A 89 -23.89 -16.72 -32.24
N GLN A 90 -24.83 -17.64 -32.45
CA GLN A 90 -24.52 -19.03 -32.79
C GLN A 90 -23.75 -19.15 -34.11
N LEU A 91 -24.19 -18.44 -35.16
CA LEU A 91 -23.52 -18.44 -36.46
C LEU A 91 -22.07 -17.96 -36.35
N TRP A 92 -21.81 -16.95 -35.51
CA TRP A 92 -20.45 -16.49 -35.24
C TRP A 92 -19.63 -17.53 -34.45
N GLU A 93 -20.21 -18.17 -33.43
CA GLU A 93 -19.55 -19.24 -32.66
C GLU A 93 -19.13 -20.43 -33.55
N ASP A 94 -19.98 -20.79 -34.52
CA ASP A 94 -19.72 -21.88 -35.47
C ASP A 94 -18.55 -21.53 -36.40
N VAL A 95 -18.50 -20.29 -36.92
CA VAL A 95 -17.39 -19.79 -37.74
C VAL A 95 -16.09 -19.71 -36.94
N ALA A 96 -16.13 -19.18 -35.71
CA ALA A 96 -14.97 -19.06 -34.84
C ALA A 96 -14.40 -20.44 -34.46
N SER A 97 -15.28 -21.42 -34.21
CA SER A 97 -14.89 -22.80 -33.91
C SER A 97 -14.23 -23.49 -35.12
N ALA A 98 -14.76 -23.26 -36.32
CA ALA A 98 -14.15 -23.78 -37.55
C ALA A 98 -12.75 -23.19 -37.82
N GLN A 99 -12.55 -21.90 -37.53
CA GLN A 99 -11.25 -21.24 -37.65
C GLN A 99 -10.24 -21.75 -36.62
N LEU A 100 -10.66 -21.98 -35.38
CA LEU A 100 -9.82 -22.57 -34.33
C LEU A 100 -9.42 -24.02 -34.64
N ALA A 101 -10.34 -24.81 -35.19
CA ALA A 101 -10.04 -26.17 -35.64
C ALA A 101 -9.01 -26.19 -36.79
N ALA A 102 -9.14 -25.28 -37.76
CA ALA A 102 -8.18 -25.14 -38.86
C ALA A 102 -6.78 -24.67 -38.38
N ALA A 103 -6.72 -23.83 -37.35
CA ALA A 103 -5.46 -23.39 -36.74
C ALA A 103 -4.79 -24.52 -35.94
N ALA A 104 -5.55 -25.33 -35.21
CA ALA A 104 -5.05 -26.47 -34.43
C ALA A 104 -4.48 -27.61 -35.30
N GLU A 105 -4.92 -27.75 -36.56
CA GLU A 105 -4.35 -28.71 -37.51
C GLU A 105 -2.99 -28.27 -38.08
N SER A 106 -2.63 -26.97 -38.00
CA SER A 106 -1.34 -26.45 -38.50
C SER A 106 -0.20 -26.50 -37.47
N GLU A 107 -0.48 -26.74 -36.20
CA GLU A 107 0.52 -26.75 -35.12
C GLU A 107 0.56 -28.10 -34.39
N ARG A 108 1.22 -29.10 -34.99
CA ARG A 108 1.72 -30.28 -34.25
C ARG A 108 3.18 -30.58 -34.61
N PRO A 109 4.06 -30.56 -33.60
CA PRO A 109 5.00 -31.68 -33.44
C PRO A 109 5.11 -32.22 -32.00
N ALA A 110 5.01 -33.56 -31.94
CA ALA A 110 5.73 -34.59 -31.18
C ALA A 110 6.10 -34.45 -29.67
N ASP A 111 5.60 -35.41 -28.90
CA ASP A 111 5.94 -35.83 -27.54
C ASP A 111 7.41 -36.22 -27.32
N VAL A 112 7.93 -35.99 -26.10
CA VAL A 112 8.95 -36.85 -25.47
C VAL A 112 8.65 -37.02 -23.97
N ASP A 113 8.98 -38.24 -23.54
CA ASP A 113 8.52 -39.04 -22.43
C ASP A 113 9.40 -38.98 -21.14
N SER A 114 8.72 -39.32 -20.04
CA SER A 114 9.08 -39.89 -18.73
C SER A 114 10.41 -39.68 -17.97
N SER A 115 10.24 -39.59 -16.64
CA SER A 115 10.82 -40.40 -15.53
C SER A 115 11.58 -39.60 -14.45
N ARG A 116 11.78 -40.01 -13.19
CA ARG A 116 11.13 -40.82 -12.12
C ARG A 116 12.15 -40.81 -10.94
N GLY A 117 11.71 -40.92 -9.67
CA GLY A 117 12.56 -41.21 -8.48
C GLY A 117 12.54 -40.09 -7.40
N THR A 118 11.87 -40.16 -6.23
CA THR A 118 12.08 -40.98 -4.99
C THR A 118 13.52 -40.87 -4.44
N GLU A 119 13.87 -40.62 -3.16
CA GLU A 119 13.43 -41.04 -1.81
C GLU A 119 14.28 -40.19 -0.78
N SER A 120 13.74 -39.61 0.31
CA SER A 120 13.71 -40.03 1.74
C SER A 120 14.96 -39.82 2.65
N ALA A 121 14.68 -39.66 3.96
CA ALA A 121 15.49 -39.65 5.21
C ALA A 121 15.98 -38.26 5.71
N ASP A 122 15.40 -37.71 6.80
CA ASP A 122 15.58 -38.00 8.25
C ASP A 122 17.00 -37.67 8.75
N VAL A 123 17.31 -37.10 9.92
CA VAL A 123 16.70 -36.54 11.15
C VAL A 123 17.91 -35.87 11.86
N ASP A 124 17.76 -34.73 12.55
CA ASP A 124 18.18 -34.61 13.96
C ASP A 124 17.98 -33.22 14.55
N ASP A 125 17.34 -33.28 15.71
CA ASP A 125 16.94 -32.25 16.65
C ASP A 125 18.08 -31.99 17.65
N ALA A 126 18.29 -30.72 18.02
CA ALA A 126 19.11 -30.36 19.16
C ALA A 126 18.59 -29.04 19.75
N THR A 127 17.63 -29.20 20.64
CA THR A 127 17.14 -28.21 21.59
C THR A 127 18.23 -27.87 22.62
N SER A 128 18.53 -26.59 22.78
CA SER A 128 19.34 -26.07 23.90
C SER A 128 18.56 -24.99 24.65
N GLN A 129 17.93 -25.40 25.75
CA GLN A 129 17.45 -24.52 26.82
C GLN A 129 18.66 -23.96 27.59
N GLY A 130 18.77 -22.63 27.65
CA GLY A 130 19.68 -21.92 28.54
C GLY A 130 18.87 -21.21 29.63
N GLY A 131 18.97 -21.71 30.86
CA GLY A 131 18.31 -21.16 32.04
C GLY A 131 18.86 -19.79 32.44
N ARG A 132 17.94 -18.91 32.84
CA ARG A 132 18.21 -17.61 33.46
C ARG A 132 18.30 -17.84 34.97
N THR A 133 19.40 -17.42 35.59
CA THR A 133 19.50 -17.30 37.05
C THR A 133 19.32 -15.83 37.40
N ASP A 134 18.25 -15.56 38.14
CA ASP A 134 18.06 -14.33 38.89
C ASP A 134 19.06 -14.32 40.05
N ASP A 135 19.87 -13.27 40.17
CA ASP A 135 20.53 -12.93 41.43
C ASP A 135 20.53 -11.41 41.60
N ASP A 136 19.94 -10.98 42.71
CA ASP A 136 19.74 -9.59 43.09
C ASP A 136 21.04 -9.00 43.66
N GLY A 137 21.41 -7.83 43.16
CA GLY A 137 22.03 -6.78 43.97
C GLY A 137 23.52 -6.91 44.32
N GLU A 138 24.39 -6.42 43.44
CA GLU A 138 25.51 -5.57 43.85
C GLU A 138 25.95 -4.67 42.68
N ASN A 139 26.39 -3.46 43.00
CA ASN A 139 26.67 -2.37 42.07
C ASN A 139 27.99 -2.62 41.30
N VAL A 140 28.01 -3.66 40.47
CA VAL A 140 29.18 -4.06 39.69
C VAL A 140 29.06 -3.43 38.30
N ASN A 141 30.01 -2.55 37.96
CA ASN A 141 30.17 -2.06 36.60
C ASN A 141 30.30 -3.24 35.63
N TRP A 142 29.78 -3.11 34.41
CA TRP A 142 29.94 -4.18 33.43
C TRP A 142 31.42 -4.47 33.13
N GLU A 143 31.78 -5.74 33.16
CA GLU A 143 33.15 -6.14 32.87
C GLU A 143 33.45 -5.96 31.38
N LEU A 144 34.56 -5.29 31.06
CA LEU A 144 34.93 -4.98 29.69
C LEU A 144 35.11 -6.27 28.86
N GLY A 145 34.42 -6.34 27.73
CA GLY A 145 34.45 -7.48 26.82
C GLY A 145 33.48 -8.61 27.20
N GLN A 146 32.79 -8.51 28.34
CA GLN A 146 31.76 -9.45 28.73
C GLN A 146 30.45 -9.14 28.00
N ARG A 147 29.75 -10.19 27.56
CA ARG A 147 28.43 -10.11 26.96
C ARG A 147 27.36 -10.28 28.04
N GLN A 148 26.48 -9.30 28.17
CA GLN A 148 25.44 -9.25 29.20
C GLN A 148 24.17 -10.04 28.82
N TRP A 149 23.95 -10.30 27.53
CA TRP A 149 22.85 -11.15 27.05
C TRP A 149 23.22 -11.92 25.77
N SER A 150 22.63 -13.10 25.59
CA SER A 150 22.90 -14.00 24.45
C SER A 150 21.89 -13.83 23.30
N ASP A 151 22.13 -14.59 22.22
CA ASP A 151 21.17 -14.83 21.12
C ASP A 151 20.73 -13.56 20.38
N THR A 152 21.64 -12.59 20.30
CA THR A 152 21.36 -11.28 19.71
C THR A 152 22.42 -10.97 18.64
N PRO A 153 22.02 -10.67 17.38
CA PRO A 153 22.96 -10.44 16.30
C PRO A 153 23.83 -9.20 16.53
N ALA A 154 25.09 -9.26 16.08
CA ALA A 154 26.06 -8.16 16.22
C ALA A 154 25.97 -7.10 15.09
N SER A 155 24.89 -7.11 14.30
CA SER A 155 24.71 -6.24 13.11
C SER A 155 24.79 -4.75 13.45
N GLY A 156 24.32 -4.35 14.63
CA GLY A 156 24.31 -2.96 15.09
C GLY A 156 25.56 -2.51 15.85
N ASP A 157 26.41 -3.43 16.30
CA ASP A 157 27.46 -3.16 17.30
C ASP A 157 28.50 -2.15 16.86
N ARG A 158 28.74 -2.05 15.55
CA ARG A 158 29.68 -1.09 14.97
C ARG A 158 29.12 0.33 14.93
N MET A 159 27.81 0.50 14.92
CA MET A 159 27.17 1.79 14.66
C MET A 159 26.38 2.32 15.85
N VAL A 160 25.99 1.47 16.80
CA VAL A 160 25.13 1.87 17.92
C VAL A 160 25.77 1.48 19.23
N VAL A 161 25.65 2.37 20.22
CA VAL A 161 26.08 2.19 21.60
C VAL A 161 24.94 2.63 22.51
N ILE A 162 24.76 1.95 23.64
CA ILE A 162 23.85 2.32 24.72
C ILE A 162 24.70 2.67 25.95
N LEU A 163 24.49 3.85 26.51
CA LEU A 163 25.14 4.34 27.73
C LEU A 163 24.17 4.24 28.90
N SER A 164 24.59 3.51 29.93
CA SER A 164 23.90 3.37 31.22
C SER A 164 24.74 3.95 32.36
N SER A 165 24.19 3.94 33.57
CA SER A 165 24.93 4.25 34.80
C SER A 165 26.08 3.28 35.12
N ARG A 166 26.08 2.07 34.54
CA ARG A 166 27.12 1.04 34.71
C ARG A 166 28.20 1.07 33.63
N GLY A 167 27.90 1.62 32.45
CA GLY A 167 28.86 1.74 31.36
C GLY A 167 28.24 1.77 29.97
N ALA A 168 29.04 1.45 28.96
CA ALA A 168 28.66 1.45 27.57
C ALA A 168 28.52 0.01 27.05
N LEU A 169 27.40 -0.29 26.40
CA LEU A 169 27.11 -1.56 25.73
C LEU A 169 26.86 -1.37 24.25
N THR A 170 27.11 -2.42 23.49
CA THR A 170 26.57 -2.59 22.14
C THR A 170 25.15 -3.19 22.19
N PRO A 171 24.35 -3.10 21.10
CA PRO A 171 23.04 -3.74 21.03
C PRO A 171 23.06 -5.25 21.29
N SER A 172 24.15 -5.93 20.92
CA SER A 172 24.29 -7.36 21.21
C SER A 172 24.67 -7.66 22.67
N GLY A 173 24.91 -6.64 23.50
CA GLY A 173 25.20 -6.78 24.93
C GLY A 173 26.68 -6.86 25.25
N LEU A 174 27.58 -6.62 24.30
CA LEU A 174 29.02 -6.53 24.58
C LEU A 174 29.34 -5.24 25.34
N ALA A 175 29.92 -5.35 26.53
CA ALA A 175 30.41 -4.22 27.32
C ALA A 175 31.71 -3.67 26.73
N ILE A 176 31.73 -2.36 26.46
CA ILE A 176 32.81 -1.67 25.74
C ILE A 176 33.41 -0.49 26.52
N SER A 177 33.00 -0.29 27.78
CA SER A 177 33.68 0.59 28.75
C SER A 177 33.85 -0.11 30.10
N ARG A 178 34.77 0.39 30.93
CA ARG A 178 35.07 -0.12 32.29
C ARG A 178 34.26 0.61 33.38
N GLY A 179 33.13 1.21 33.02
CA GLY A 179 32.34 2.08 33.89
C GLY A 179 31.58 3.18 33.12
N PRO A 180 30.78 4.01 33.82
CA PRO A 180 30.01 5.09 33.21
C PRO A 180 30.88 6.16 32.55
N LEU A 181 30.34 6.77 31.49
CA LEU A 181 30.95 7.93 30.85
C LEU A 181 30.37 9.21 31.49
N SER A 182 30.92 9.59 32.64
CA SER A 182 30.33 10.63 33.52
C SER A 182 30.77 12.06 33.20
N THR A 183 31.70 12.28 32.26
CA THR A 183 32.12 13.63 31.86
C THR A 183 32.08 13.86 30.36
N ALA A 184 31.98 15.12 29.94
CA ALA A 184 32.10 15.54 28.54
C ALA A 184 33.37 14.98 27.87
N ALA A 185 34.49 15.06 28.58
CA ALA A 185 35.78 14.59 28.10
C ALA A 185 35.81 13.06 27.91
N ASP A 186 35.08 12.31 28.73
CA ASP A 186 34.97 10.85 28.57
C ASP A 186 34.20 10.49 27.30
N LEU A 187 33.07 11.15 27.06
CA LEU A 187 32.27 10.90 25.86
C LEU A 187 33.03 11.30 24.58
N ALA A 188 33.69 12.46 24.57
CA ALA A 188 34.49 12.90 23.43
C ALA A 188 35.63 11.91 23.12
N ARG A 189 36.39 11.48 24.15
CA ARG A 189 37.44 10.46 23.99
C ARG A 189 36.87 9.14 23.50
N PHE A 190 35.72 8.72 24.03
CA PHE A 190 35.04 7.50 23.62
C PHE A 190 34.64 7.54 22.14
N VAL A 191 34.01 8.63 21.67
CA VAL A 191 33.61 8.80 20.26
C VAL A 191 34.80 8.63 19.32
N TRP A 192 35.93 9.28 19.63
CA TRP A 192 37.13 9.21 18.79
C TRP A 192 37.86 7.86 18.88
N HIS A 193 37.81 7.18 20.02
CA HIS A 193 38.35 5.84 20.16
C HIS A 193 37.49 4.79 19.43
N ARG A 194 36.17 4.89 19.56
CA ARG A 194 35.21 3.94 18.98
C ARG A 194 35.11 4.07 17.46
N TRP A 195 35.15 5.30 16.96
CA TRP A 195 35.06 5.65 15.54
C TRP A 195 36.24 6.55 15.13
N PRO A 196 37.47 5.97 15.05
CA PRO A 196 38.67 6.72 14.69
C PRO A 196 38.57 7.29 13.27
N ASN A 197 37.92 6.54 12.38
CA ASN A 197 37.57 6.95 11.02
C ASN A 197 36.07 7.17 10.91
N LYS A 198 35.65 8.00 9.95
CA LYS A 198 34.22 8.13 9.60
C LYS A 198 33.72 6.74 9.17
N PRO A 199 32.68 6.19 9.81
CA PRO A 199 32.19 4.87 9.49
C PRO A 199 31.76 4.79 8.01
N GLU A 200 32.11 3.69 7.35
CA GLU A 200 31.78 3.46 5.94
C GLU A 200 30.30 3.16 5.71
N SER A 201 29.49 3.02 6.77
CA SER A 201 28.09 2.65 6.63
C SER A 201 27.37 3.73 5.81
N ARG A 202 26.93 3.34 4.62
CA ARG A 202 26.25 4.20 3.66
C ARG A 202 24.77 4.25 4.04
N GLY A 203 24.30 5.41 4.47
CA GLY A 203 22.89 5.75 4.49
C GLY A 203 22.37 6.07 3.08
N ALA A 204 21.19 6.69 3.01
CA ALA A 204 20.54 7.06 1.76
C ALA A 204 21.49 7.76 0.78
N ARG A 205 21.65 7.17 -0.41
CA ARG A 205 22.59 7.60 -1.49
C ARG A 205 24.07 7.71 -1.12
N GLY A 206 24.57 6.97 -0.12
CA GLY A 206 26.00 7.02 0.21
C GLY A 206 26.43 8.18 1.10
N ALA A 207 25.47 8.92 1.67
CA ALA A 207 25.78 9.76 2.84
C ALA A 207 26.14 8.86 4.02
N ALA A 208 27.26 9.12 4.70
CA ALA A 208 27.67 8.32 5.85
C ALA A 208 26.57 8.37 6.93
N ALA A 209 26.01 7.22 7.30
CA ALA A 209 25.11 7.17 8.44
C ALA A 209 25.91 7.49 9.69
N HIS A 210 25.36 8.33 10.56
CA HIS A 210 26.03 8.71 11.79
C HIS A 210 25.89 7.60 12.84
N PRO A 211 26.98 7.25 13.55
CA PRO A 211 26.87 6.39 14.72
C PRO A 211 25.93 6.97 15.76
N GLN A 212 25.37 6.11 16.60
CA GLN A 212 24.34 6.46 17.56
C GLN A 212 24.78 6.10 18.97
N ILE A 213 24.50 6.99 19.90
CA ILE A 213 24.73 6.82 21.32
C ILE A 213 23.39 7.06 22.02
N TRP A 214 22.76 5.98 22.46
CA TRP A 214 21.51 6.01 23.23
C TRP A 214 21.85 6.16 24.70
N ILE A 215 21.26 7.14 25.38
CA ILE A 215 21.65 7.50 26.75
C ILE A 215 20.42 7.40 27.65
N THR A 216 20.54 6.58 28.70
CA THR A 216 19.51 6.39 29.72
C THR A 216 19.38 7.62 30.63
N ALA A 217 18.28 7.70 31.39
CA ALA A 217 18.10 8.77 32.37
C ALA A 217 19.18 8.73 33.49
N PRO A 218 19.51 7.57 34.09
CA PRO A 218 20.59 7.51 35.09
C PRO A 218 21.96 7.87 34.52
N ALA A 219 22.28 7.47 33.28
CA ALA A 219 23.53 7.88 32.62
C ALA A 219 23.61 9.39 32.39
N LEU A 220 22.50 10.03 31.97
CA LEU A 220 22.43 11.49 31.82
C LEU A 220 22.61 12.21 33.15
N GLN A 221 21.97 11.72 34.20
CA GLN A 221 22.13 12.27 35.55
C GLN A 221 23.58 12.14 36.04
N ALA A 222 24.21 10.98 35.82
CA ALA A 222 25.62 10.75 36.14
C ALA A 222 26.57 11.66 35.33
N ALA A 223 26.19 12.02 34.11
CA ALA A 223 26.91 13.01 33.29
C ALA A 223 26.74 14.46 33.79
N GLY A 224 25.88 14.70 34.79
CA GLY A 224 25.62 16.01 35.36
C GLY A 224 24.41 16.74 34.78
N MET A 225 23.57 16.06 33.98
CA MET A 225 22.34 16.65 33.49
C MET A 225 21.34 16.82 34.63
N THR A 226 20.96 18.07 34.92
CA THR A 226 19.85 18.35 35.83
C THR A 226 18.53 18.43 35.08
N PRO A 227 17.40 18.02 35.68
CA PRO A 227 16.08 18.20 35.08
C PRO A 227 15.85 19.66 34.65
N PRO A 228 15.28 19.89 33.45
CA PRO A 228 15.02 21.24 32.97
C PRO A 228 14.06 21.97 33.91
N LYS A 229 14.44 23.18 34.33
CA LYS A 229 13.63 24.01 35.26
C LYS A 229 12.38 24.61 34.62
N LYS A 230 12.33 24.64 33.29
CA LYS A 230 11.20 25.13 32.50
C LYS A 230 10.58 23.95 31.75
N PRO A 231 9.26 23.97 31.49
CA PRO A 231 8.65 23.06 30.55
C PRO A 231 9.39 23.10 29.21
N ILE A 232 9.72 21.92 28.70
CA ILE A 232 10.34 21.72 27.39
C ILE A 232 9.30 21.06 26.50
N GLU A 233 9.13 21.57 25.29
CA GLU A 233 8.17 21.02 24.33
C GLU A 233 8.87 20.51 23.06
N ARG A 234 10.05 21.05 22.76
CA ARG A 234 10.82 20.71 21.56
C ARG A 234 12.24 20.30 21.92
N SER A 235 12.81 19.39 21.12
CA SER A 235 14.20 18.95 21.33
C SER A 235 15.18 20.11 21.18
N GLU A 236 14.88 21.07 20.31
CA GLU A 236 15.72 22.26 20.08
C GLU A 236 16.02 23.02 21.38
N ASP A 237 15.07 23.06 22.32
CA ASP A 237 15.17 23.78 23.58
C ASP A 237 16.27 23.20 24.49
N LEU A 238 16.67 21.95 24.28
CA LEU A 238 17.76 21.27 25.00
C LEU A 238 19.13 21.39 24.33
N SER A 239 19.21 21.91 23.09
CA SER A 239 20.44 21.85 22.29
C SER A 239 21.62 22.56 22.97
N ALA A 240 21.39 23.74 23.55
CA ALA A 240 22.44 24.48 24.25
C ALA A 240 22.90 23.78 25.53
N THR A 241 21.96 23.17 26.27
CA THR A 241 22.27 22.39 27.47
C THR A 241 23.10 21.16 27.13
N ILE A 242 22.73 20.42 26.09
CA ILE A 242 23.44 19.22 25.64
C ILE A 242 24.81 19.57 25.05
N ALA A 243 24.89 20.65 24.27
CA ALA A 243 26.16 21.17 23.74
C ALA A 243 27.15 21.48 24.86
N ALA A 244 26.70 22.17 25.91
CA ALA A 244 27.53 22.49 27.07
C ALA A 244 27.87 21.23 27.91
N LEU A 245 26.90 20.33 28.11
CA LEU A 245 27.08 19.12 28.91
C LEU A 245 28.14 18.18 28.32
N PHE A 246 28.18 18.04 27.00
CA PHE A 246 29.07 17.09 26.31
C PHE A 246 30.23 17.75 25.55
N ASP A 247 30.41 19.07 25.69
CA ASP A 247 31.43 19.86 24.96
C ASP A 247 31.43 19.56 23.44
N CYS A 248 30.24 19.69 22.83
CA CYS A 248 30.03 19.39 21.42
C CYS A 248 29.17 20.45 20.74
N GLU A 249 29.17 20.46 19.40
CA GLU A 249 28.28 21.31 18.61
C GLU A 249 27.04 20.52 18.20
N ILE A 250 25.84 21.04 18.50
CA ILE A 250 24.57 20.45 18.06
C ILE A 250 24.14 21.11 16.76
N THR A 251 24.06 20.34 15.67
CA THR A 251 23.69 20.85 14.35
C THR A 251 22.22 20.61 13.99
N SER A 252 21.53 19.71 14.70
CA SER A 252 20.10 19.46 14.51
C SER A 252 19.52 18.72 15.72
N ALA A 253 18.28 19.00 16.10
CA ALA A 253 17.58 18.32 17.18
C ALA A 253 16.14 17.98 16.78
N ARG A 254 15.64 16.76 17.06
CA ARG A 254 14.24 16.37 16.85
C ARG A 254 13.88 15.09 17.60
N ALA A 255 12.74 15.10 18.30
CA ALA A 255 12.20 13.93 19.01
C ALA A 255 13.18 13.20 19.94
N GLY A 256 13.99 13.95 20.70
CA GLY A 256 15.02 13.40 21.57
C GLY A 256 16.31 12.98 20.87
N TRP A 257 16.41 13.18 19.55
CA TRP A 257 17.62 12.94 18.76
C TRP A 257 18.40 14.22 18.51
N PHE A 258 19.71 14.18 18.70
CA PHE A 258 20.61 15.31 18.54
C PHE A 258 21.79 14.91 17.65
N THR A 259 22.02 15.63 16.56
CA THR A 259 23.25 15.46 15.77
C THR A 259 24.35 16.28 16.43
N ALA A 260 25.28 15.60 17.08
CA ALA A 260 26.40 16.20 17.80
C ALA A 260 27.70 16.05 16.99
N ALA A 261 28.47 17.12 16.90
CA ALA A 261 29.80 17.14 16.30
C ALA A 261 30.86 17.35 17.40
N PHE A 262 31.68 16.32 17.63
CA PHE A 262 32.80 16.34 18.57
C PHE A 262 34.09 16.74 17.85
N ARG A 263 34.78 17.76 18.35
CA ARG A 263 36.06 18.21 17.79
C ARG A 263 37.18 17.20 18.05
N SER A 264 38.17 17.18 17.17
CA SER A 264 39.36 16.35 17.33
C SER A 264 40.14 16.73 18.58
N PRO A 265 40.49 15.75 19.45
CA PRO A 265 41.39 15.99 20.58
C PRO A 265 42.77 16.47 20.14
N LYS A 266 43.15 16.25 18.88
CA LYS A 266 44.44 16.69 18.31
C LYS A 266 44.45 18.15 17.84
N GLY A 267 43.29 18.82 17.80
CA GLY A 267 43.19 20.22 17.38
C GLY A 267 43.34 20.45 15.86
N ASP A 268 43.23 19.42 15.04
CA ASP A 268 43.37 19.47 13.57
C ASP A 268 42.15 20.06 12.83
N GLY A 269 41.14 20.55 13.57
CA GLY A 269 39.90 21.10 13.01
C GLY A 269 38.90 20.04 12.51
N GLU A 270 39.22 18.75 12.61
CA GLU A 270 38.28 17.68 12.24
C GLU A 270 37.17 17.52 13.30
N SER A 271 35.98 17.11 12.86
CA SER A 271 34.89 16.71 13.75
C SER A 271 34.33 15.31 13.44
N ARG A 272 33.86 14.64 14.50
CA ARG A 272 33.13 13.36 14.43
C ARG A 272 31.67 13.62 14.73
N ARG A 273 30.80 13.29 13.77
CA ARG A 273 29.35 13.43 13.92
C ARG A 273 28.73 12.12 14.40
N VAL A 274 27.96 12.21 15.48
CA VAL A 274 27.17 11.12 16.04
C VAL A 274 25.76 11.62 16.36
N HIS A 275 24.80 10.70 16.43
CA HIS A 275 23.49 10.97 17.01
C HIS A 275 23.52 10.64 18.50
N LEU A 276 23.28 11.64 19.34
CA LEU A 276 22.93 11.42 20.75
C LEU A 276 21.42 11.23 20.83
N VAL A 277 20.96 10.11 21.38
CA VAL A 277 19.55 9.76 21.52
C VAL A 277 19.23 9.69 23.00
N LEU A 278 18.48 10.67 23.51
CA LEU A 278 18.22 10.78 24.94
C LEU A 278 16.88 10.15 25.28
N LEU A 279 16.91 8.97 25.90
CA LEU A 279 15.71 8.21 26.27
C LEU A 279 14.65 9.04 27.03
N PRO A 280 14.99 9.84 28.08
CA PRO A 280 13.97 10.59 28.82
C PRO A 280 13.31 11.72 28.03
N PHE A 281 13.74 11.99 26.80
CA PHE A 281 13.26 13.08 25.96
C PHE A 281 12.74 12.64 24.59
N LEU A 282 12.56 11.34 24.35
CA LEU A 282 12.02 10.82 23.09
C LEU A 282 10.59 11.29 22.78
N TRP A 283 9.86 11.71 23.81
CA TRP A 283 8.50 12.25 23.73
C TRP A 283 8.41 13.67 23.21
N LEU A 284 9.54 14.40 23.11
CA LEU A 284 9.57 15.72 22.52
C LEU A 284 9.19 15.64 21.03
N ASP A 285 8.68 16.73 20.47
CA ASP A 285 8.27 16.78 19.05
C ASP A 285 7.40 15.58 18.60
N PRO A 286 6.36 15.20 19.38
CA PRO A 286 5.62 13.96 19.16
C PRO A 286 4.97 13.96 17.78
N SER A 287 4.80 12.78 17.20
CA SER A 287 3.99 12.66 15.98
C SER A 287 2.54 13.01 16.31
N PRO A 288 1.86 13.94 15.61
CA PRO A 288 0.46 14.25 15.89
C PRO A 288 -0.46 13.02 15.77
N GLN A 289 -0.13 12.09 14.86
CA GLN A 289 -0.89 10.86 14.65
C GLN A 289 -0.61 9.78 15.72
N ARG A 290 0.55 9.85 16.38
CA ARG A 290 1.04 8.83 17.32
C ARG A 290 1.85 9.50 18.44
N PRO A 291 1.19 10.27 19.32
CA PRO A 291 1.90 11.12 20.27
C PRO A 291 2.63 10.37 21.38
N LYS A 292 2.30 9.08 21.59
CA LYS A 292 2.89 8.21 22.61
C LYS A 292 3.94 7.23 22.06
N ASP A 293 4.17 7.24 20.74
CA ASP A 293 5.10 6.31 20.08
C ASP A 293 6.52 6.91 20.11
N GLU A 294 7.39 6.27 20.88
CA GLU A 294 8.80 6.67 21.08
C GLU A 294 9.76 5.77 20.26
N GLY A 295 9.23 5.06 19.25
CA GLY A 295 10.01 4.22 18.34
C GLY A 295 10.46 2.93 19.02
N LEU A 296 11.78 2.68 19.04
CA LEU A 296 12.34 1.45 19.66
C LEU A 296 12.20 1.43 21.19
N ALA A 297 11.99 2.59 21.82
CA ALA A 297 11.63 2.65 23.23
C ALA A 297 10.17 2.19 23.50
N GLY A 298 9.39 1.94 22.45
CA GLY A 298 8.02 1.46 22.55
C GLY A 298 6.99 2.57 22.66
N THR A 299 5.76 2.19 23.00
CA THR A 299 4.64 3.11 23.14
C THR A 299 4.26 3.27 24.61
N ARG A 300 4.22 4.51 25.09
CA ARG A 300 3.90 4.84 26.49
C ARG A 300 2.53 4.32 26.90
N GLY A 301 2.46 3.67 28.05
CA GLY A 301 1.25 3.07 28.64
C GLY A 301 0.81 1.79 27.95
N THR A 302 1.72 1.08 27.26
CA THR A 302 1.46 -0.20 26.61
C THR A 302 2.50 -1.23 27.03
N GLU A 303 2.25 -2.51 26.77
CA GLU A 303 3.22 -3.60 27.02
C GLU A 303 4.57 -3.44 26.28
N THR A 304 4.65 -2.54 25.29
CA THR A 304 5.88 -2.29 24.54
C THR A 304 6.78 -1.22 25.18
N GLU A 305 6.28 -0.47 26.16
CA GLU A 305 7.07 0.53 26.90
C GLU A 305 8.32 -0.10 27.52
N LEU A 306 9.43 0.64 27.58
CA LEU A 306 10.63 0.15 28.27
C LEU A 306 10.35 -0.01 29.77
N PRO A 307 10.90 -1.05 30.42
CA PRO A 307 10.87 -1.18 31.88
C PRO A 307 11.48 0.02 32.61
N ASP A 308 11.04 0.26 33.84
CA ASP A 308 11.61 1.31 34.71
C ASP A 308 13.04 0.96 35.19
N ASP A 309 13.34 -0.33 35.34
CA ASP A 309 14.68 -0.80 35.68
C ASP A 309 15.66 -0.55 34.52
N GLU A 310 16.77 0.11 34.81
CA GLU A 310 17.72 0.55 33.78
C GLU A 310 18.35 -0.63 33.04
N ASP A 311 18.72 -1.72 33.73
CA ASP A 311 19.38 -2.86 33.09
C ASP A 311 18.40 -3.60 32.17
N GLN A 312 17.17 -3.83 32.63
CA GLN A 312 16.12 -4.42 31.82
C GLN A 312 15.75 -3.53 30.63
N ALA A 313 15.70 -2.20 30.82
CA ALA A 313 15.46 -1.24 29.75
C ALA A 313 16.58 -1.28 28.69
N VAL A 314 17.84 -1.33 29.13
CA VAL A 314 19.01 -1.39 28.25
C VAL A 314 19.07 -2.73 27.51
N GLU A 315 18.79 -3.86 28.16
CA GLU A 315 18.70 -5.17 27.50
C GLU A 315 17.58 -5.15 26.44
N THR A 316 16.37 -4.71 26.81
CA THR A 316 15.21 -4.66 25.92
C THR A 316 15.49 -3.78 24.70
N LEU A 317 16.02 -2.58 24.92
CA LEU A 317 16.40 -1.65 23.85
C LEU A 317 17.51 -2.24 22.96
N GLY A 318 18.53 -2.86 23.56
CA GLY A 318 19.63 -3.51 22.85
C GLY A 318 19.14 -4.59 21.90
N ARG A 319 18.28 -5.49 22.39
CA ARG A 319 17.65 -6.54 21.58
C ARG A 319 16.81 -5.98 20.44
N ARG A 320 16.03 -4.92 20.69
CA ARG A 320 15.21 -4.25 19.66
C ARG A 320 16.07 -3.59 18.57
N ILE A 321 17.15 -2.91 18.95
CA ILE A 321 18.09 -2.30 18.01
C ILE A 321 18.81 -3.39 17.19
N ALA A 322 19.31 -4.44 17.84
CA ALA A 322 19.99 -5.54 17.17
C ALA A 322 19.06 -6.22 16.15
N TRP A 323 17.82 -6.50 16.54
CA TRP A 323 16.80 -7.01 15.62
C TRP A 323 16.60 -6.08 14.42
N LEU A 324 16.35 -4.78 14.64
CA LEU A 324 16.13 -3.83 13.54
C LEU A 324 17.32 -3.78 12.56
N THR A 325 18.54 -3.70 13.11
CA THR A 325 19.77 -3.66 12.29
C THR A 325 20.04 -4.97 11.57
N SER A 326 19.48 -6.09 12.03
CA SER A 326 19.59 -7.40 11.37
C SER A 326 18.67 -7.55 10.14
N ILE A 327 17.70 -6.65 9.96
CA ILE A 327 16.77 -6.70 8.82
C ILE A 327 17.52 -6.54 7.50
N SER A 328 18.48 -5.61 7.43
CA SER A 328 19.31 -5.37 6.25
C SER A 328 20.50 -4.48 6.57
N ASP A 329 21.60 -4.65 5.85
CA ASP A 329 22.79 -3.81 6.01
C ASP A 329 22.47 -2.32 5.81
N GLY A 330 22.98 -1.47 6.71
CA GLY A 330 22.78 -0.02 6.66
C GLY A 330 21.44 0.47 7.21
N VAL A 331 20.55 -0.43 7.67
CA VAL A 331 19.36 -0.05 8.42
C VAL A 331 19.75 0.24 9.86
N LEU A 332 19.50 1.47 10.30
CA LEU A 332 19.73 1.91 11.67
C LEU A 332 18.43 2.50 12.24
N PRO A 333 18.30 2.57 13.58
CA PRO A 333 17.24 3.34 14.20
C PRO A 333 17.23 4.80 13.72
N ALA A 334 16.06 5.43 13.69
CA ALA A 334 15.94 6.84 13.31
C ALA A 334 14.80 7.52 14.07
N ALA A 335 14.90 8.84 14.23
CA ALA A 335 13.87 9.67 14.87
C ALA A 335 12.48 9.54 14.25
N ARG A 336 12.39 9.08 12.99
CA ARG A 336 11.13 8.91 12.26
C ARG A 336 11.13 7.56 11.55
N PRO A 337 10.07 6.73 11.70
CA PRO A 337 9.98 5.42 11.05
C PRO A 337 10.14 5.45 9.52
N ALA A 338 9.67 6.53 8.88
CA ALA A 338 9.84 6.71 7.44
C ALA A 338 11.31 6.73 6.98
N SER A 339 12.23 7.23 7.82
CA SER A 339 13.67 7.25 7.50
C SER A 339 14.29 5.86 7.58
N ILE A 340 13.75 4.98 8.44
CA ILE A 340 14.10 3.55 8.48
C ILE A 340 13.62 2.88 7.20
N GLY A 341 12.37 3.13 6.79
CA GLY A 341 11.80 2.61 5.53
C GLY A 341 12.59 3.02 4.29
N ALA A 342 13.04 4.28 4.25
CA ALA A 342 13.92 4.79 3.20
C ALA A 342 15.28 4.08 3.19
N ALA A 343 15.93 3.94 4.35
CA ALA A 343 17.22 3.26 4.47
C ALA A 343 17.13 1.77 4.05
N LEU A 344 16.02 1.10 4.38
CA LEU A 344 15.77 -0.27 3.92
C LEU A 344 15.66 -0.32 2.39
N LEU A 345 14.94 0.61 1.77
CA LEU A 345 14.83 0.65 0.32
C LEU A 345 16.18 0.95 -0.35
N ASP A 346 16.99 1.83 0.23
CA ASP A 346 18.36 2.09 -0.23
C ASP A 346 19.22 0.82 -0.17
N SER A 347 19.14 0.06 0.92
CA SER A 347 19.84 -1.22 1.09
C SER A 347 19.41 -2.28 0.08
N VAL A 348 18.10 -2.38 -0.20
CA VAL A 348 17.58 -3.26 -1.27
C VAL A 348 18.10 -2.84 -2.64
N ARG A 349 18.07 -1.54 -2.95
CA ARG A 349 18.51 -1.00 -4.24
C ARG A 349 20.02 -1.10 -4.46
N ALA A 350 20.81 -0.97 -3.41
CA ALA A 350 22.27 -1.12 -3.47
C ALA A 350 22.68 -2.54 -3.90
N ARG A 351 21.86 -3.56 -3.57
CA ARG A 351 22.08 -4.97 -3.96
C ARG A 351 21.58 -5.30 -5.36
N ALA A 352 20.83 -4.41 -6.01
CA ALA A 352 20.28 -4.67 -7.34
C ALA A 352 21.37 -4.59 -8.43
N ARG A 353 21.36 -5.55 -9.36
CA ARG A 353 22.33 -5.61 -10.48
C ARG A 353 22.33 -4.35 -11.36
N ALA A 354 21.16 -3.74 -11.55
CA ALA A 354 20.99 -2.51 -12.30
C ALA A 354 20.44 -1.43 -11.38
N GLN A 355 21.26 -0.42 -11.07
CA GLN A 355 20.84 0.71 -10.24
C GLN A 355 19.91 1.63 -11.03
N LYS A 356 18.61 1.54 -10.72
CA LYS A 356 17.60 2.45 -11.25
C LYS A 356 17.71 3.78 -10.51
N ARG A 357 18.11 4.85 -11.21
CA ARG A 357 18.17 6.19 -10.63
C ARG A 357 16.76 6.71 -10.40
N VAL A 358 16.50 7.19 -9.18
CA VAL A 358 15.23 7.78 -8.77
C VAL A 358 15.53 9.19 -8.30
N GLU A 359 14.83 10.16 -8.87
CA GLU A 359 14.91 11.57 -8.54
C GLU A 359 13.57 12.05 -8.00
N ALA A 360 13.58 13.12 -7.20
CA ALA A 360 12.35 13.67 -6.66
C ALA A 360 11.44 14.10 -7.81
N CYS A 361 10.17 13.68 -7.78
CA CYS A 361 9.21 13.98 -8.83
C CYS A 361 7.92 14.53 -8.20
N PRO A 362 7.93 15.78 -7.70
CA PRO A 362 6.73 16.42 -7.17
C PRO A 362 5.66 16.55 -8.27
N LEU A 363 4.40 16.71 -7.86
CA LEU A 363 3.33 17.03 -8.80
C LEU A 363 3.53 18.44 -9.36
N PRO A 364 3.23 18.67 -10.65
CA PRO A 364 3.13 20.03 -11.19
C PRO A 364 2.10 20.86 -10.41
N ASP A 365 2.35 22.14 -10.19
CA ASP A 365 1.47 23.01 -9.39
C ASP A 365 0.05 23.09 -9.95
N THR A 366 -0.10 23.11 -11.28
CA THR A 366 -1.40 23.13 -11.97
C THR A 366 -2.21 21.87 -11.70
N LEU A 367 -1.56 20.70 -11.77
CA LEU A 367 -2.16 19.40 -11.46
C LEU A 367 -2.53 19.34 -9.98
N HIS A 368 -1.65 19.80 -9.09
CA HIS A 368 -1.93 19.81 -7.65
C HIS A 368 -3.08 20.76 -7.28
N ALA A 369 -3.20 21.92 -7.96
CA ALA A 369 -4.30 22.85 -7.73
C ALA A 369 -5.66 22.26 -8.17
N GLU A 370 -5.69 21.55 -9.30
CA GLU A 370 -6.91 20.92 -9.82
C GLU A 370 -7.30 19.67 -9.02
N THR A 371 -6.34 18.84 -8.64
CA THR A 371 -6.57 17.59 -7.92
C THR A 371 -5.54 17.45 -6.78
N PRO A 372 -5.76 18.12 -5.63
CA PRO A 372 -4.80 18.13 -4.53
C PRO A 372 -4.50 16.73 -3.96
N ARG A 373 -5.49 15.84 -4.00
CA ARG A 373 -5.36 14.41 -3.69
C ARG A 373 -5.75 13.59 -4.92
N LEU A 374 -4.75 12.97 -5.54
CA LEU A 374 -4.90 12.11 -6.73
C LEU A 374 -5.75 10.87 -6.47
N ASP A 375 -5.65 10.29 -5.27
CA ASP A 375 -6.44 9.13 -4.87
C ASP A 375 -6.93 9.36 -3.43
N PRO A 376 -8.13 9.95 -3.27
CA PRO A 376 -8.66 10.34 -1.97
C PRO A 376 -9.26 9.14 -1.17
N ASN A 377 -9.44 9.32 0.15
CA ASN A 377 -9.82 8.27 1.10
C ASN A 377 -11.34 8.18 1.28
N LEU A 378 -11.85 6.95 1.44
CA LEU A 378 -13.27 6.62 1.67
C LEU A 378 -13.86 7.06 3.03
N GLU A 379 -13.10 7.76 3.88
CA GLU A 379 -13.48 8.10 5.27
C GLU A 379 -14.80 8.90 5.37
N ALA A 380 -15.10 9.70 4.35
CA ALA A 380 -16.31 10.53 4.33
C ALA A 380 -17.56 9.75 3.86
N TRP A 381 -17.39 8.56 3.29
CA TRP A 381 -18.50 7.82 2.70
C TRP A 381 -19.36 7.13 3.77
N LYS A 382 -20.66 7.43 3.75
CA LYS A 382 -21.67 6.85 4.64
C LYS A 382 -22.93 6.55 3.85
N ASN A 383 -23.41 5.33 3.95
CA ASN A 383 -24.64 4.86 3.34
C ASN A 383 -25.81 4.86 4.34
N MET A 384 -25.55 4.58 5.61
CA MET A 384 -26.57 4.61 6.67
C MET A 384 -26.04 5.22 7.98
N PRO A 385 -26.91 5.80 8.83
CA PRO A 385 -26.53 6.23 10.17
C PRO A 385 -26.06 5.05 11.07
N HIS A 386 -25.08 5.31 11.94
CA HIS A 386 -24.59 4.38 12.98
C HIS A 386 -25.58 4.15 14.13
N ASN A 387 -26.88 4.25 13.87
CA ASN A 387 -27.94 4.13 14.87
C ASN A 387 -28.65 2.80 14.61
N ALA A 388 -28.05 1.69 15.02
CA ALA A 388 -28.73 0.40 14.97
C ALA A 388 -30.03 0.49 15.78
N LYS A 389 -31.14 -0.01 15.23
CA LYS A 389 -32.40 -0.23 15.96
C LYS A 389 -32.55 -1.73 16.14
N GLY A 390 -32.77 -2.19 17.37
CA GLY A 390 -32.89 -3.61 17.71
C GLY A 390 -31.53 -4.31 17.91
N ASP A 391 -31.49 -5.62 17.74
CA ASP A 391 -30.38 -6.50 18.15
C ASP A 391 -29.24 -6.62 17.11
N ALA A 392 -29.16 -5.71 16.14
CA ALA A 392 -28.14 -5.77 15.09
C ALA A 392 -26.73 -5.44 15.61
N VAL A 393 -25.71 -6.03 14.98
CA VAL A 393 -24.30 -5.83 15.30
C VAL A 393 -23.59 -5.07 14.19
N ASP A 394 -22.78 -4.08 14.57
CA ASP A 394 -21.90 -3.35 13.65
C ASP A 394 -20.53 -4.03 13.63
N VAL A 395 -20.10 -4.49 12.45
CA VAL A 395 -18.87 -5.26 12.24
C VAL A 395 -17.90 -4.42 11.42
N GLU A 396 -16.74 -4.10 11.99
CA GLU A 396 -15.64 -3.47 11.28
C GLU A 396 -14.73 -4.54 10.68
N VAL A 397 -14.48 -4.42 9.38
CA VAL A 397 -13.53 -5.27 8.65
C VAL A 397 -12.42 -4.42 8.04
N ASP A 398 -11.18 -4.91 8.09
CA ASP A 398 -10.00 -4.25 7.52
C ASP A 398 -9.18 -5.18 6.63
N GLN A 399 -8.45 -4.61 5.67
CA GLN A 399 -7.46 -5.38 4.93
C GLN A 399 -6.16 -5.53 5.72
N ARG A 400 -5.68 -6.77 5.87
CA ARG A 400 -4.40 -7.09 6.50
C ARG A 400 -3.25 -6.38 5.79
N ALA A 401 -2.59 -5.43 6.45
CA ALA A 401 -1.44 -4.68 5.92
C ALA A 401 -1.63 -4.15 4.47
N ALA A 402 -2.78 -3.53 4.21
CA ALA A 402 -3.25 -3.16 2.87
C ALA A 402 -2.21 -2.46 1.99
N TYR A 403 -1.60 -1.37 2.48
CA TYR A 403 -0.60 -0.62 1.72
C TYR A 403 0.67 -1.44 1.43
N LEU A 404 1.06 -2.33 2.34
CA LEU A 404 2.21 -3.20 2.14
C LEU A 404 1.92 -4.24 1.05
N ALA A 405 0.68 -4.75 0.97
CA ALA A 405 0.25 -5.62 -0.13
C ALA A 405 0.37 -4.90 -1.49
N SER A 406 -0.18 -3.69 -1.59
CA SER A 406 -0.13 -2.91 -2.83
C SER A 406 1.29 -2.50 -3.23
N ALA A 407 2.10 -1.99 -2.29
CA ALA A 407 3.45 -1.52 -2.57
C ALA A 407 4.33 -2.58 -3.27
N GLY A 408 4.20 -3.85 -2.90
CA GLY A 408 4.98 -4.93 -3.53
C GLY A 408 4.47 -5.40 -4.89
N GLN A 409 3.23 -5.07 -5.28
CA GLN A 409 2.59 -5.58 -6.50
C GLN A 409 2.58 -4.57 -7.65
N VAL A 410 2.40 -3.28 -7.35
CA VAL A 410 2.24 -2.26 -8.38
C VAL A 410 3.55 -1.92 -9.09
N ASP A 411 3.44 -1.63 -10.38
CA ASP A 411 4.53 -0.99 -11.12
C ASP A 411 4.57 0.51 -10.81
N LEU A 412 5.78 1.02 -10.57
CA LEU A 412 6.03 2.42 -10.26
C LEU A 412 6.94 3.04 -11.34
N GLY A 413 6.56 4.21 -11.83
CA GLY A 413 7.27 4.91 -12.88
C GLY A 413 8.56 5.60 -12.39
N TYR A 414 9.58 5.66 -13.23
CA TYR A 414 10.82 6.39 -12.94
C TYR A 414 11.43 6.98 -14.21
N GLY A 415 12.37 7.91 -14.04
CA GLY A 415 12.83 8.81 -15.10
C GLY A 415 12.03 10.11 -15.13
N VAL A 416 12.35 10.97 -16.09
CA VAL A 416 11.68 12.27 -16.26
C VAL A 416 10.36 12.04 -17.01
N PRO A 417 9.19 12.33 -16.40
CA PRO A 417 7.92 12.18 -17.09
C PRO A 417 7.77 13.19 -18.22
N VAL A 418 7.02 12.80 -19.26
CA VAL A 418 6.69 13.64 -20.41
C VAL A 418 5.25 14.10 -20.27
N GLU A 419 5.03 15.40 -20.36
CA GLU A 419 3.70 16.00 -20.44
C GLU A 419 3.13 15.84 -21.86
N MET A 420 1.87 15.45 -21.94
CA MET A 420 1.10 15.33 -23.16
C MET A 420 -0.12 16.24 -23.07
N SER A 421 -0.13 17.30 -23.88
CA SER A 421 -1.21 18.29 -23.93
C SER A 421 -2.42 17.86 -24.78
N LYS A 422 -2.24 16.82 -25.60
CA LYS A 422 -3.30 16.08 -26.29
C LYS A 422 -2.99 14.60 -26.10
N VAL A 423 -3.99 13.84 -25.68
CA VAL A 423 -3.84 12.41 -25.40
C VAL A 423 -4.58 11.65 -26.48
N ASP A 424 -3.84 10.81 -27.21
CA ASP A 424 -4.45 9.74 -27.98
C ASP A 424 -4.80 8.59 -27.00
N PRO A 425 -6.07 8.17 -26.91
CA PRO A 425 -6.47 7.05 -26.05
C PRO A 425 -5.67 5.77 -26.31
N GLU A 426 -5.12 5.58 -27.52
CA GLU A 426 -4.28 4.43 -27.84
C GLU A 426 -2.98 4.39 -27.02
N VAL A 427 -2.46 5.54 -26.57
CA VAL A 427 -1.27 5.60 -25.70
C VAL A 427 -1.53 4.92 -24.36
N PHE A 428 -2.78 4.91 -23.90
CA PHE A 428 -3.19 4.19 -22.70
C PHE A 428 -3.18 2.66 -22.93
N THR A 429 -3.60 2.20 -24.11
CA THR A 429 -3.81 0.78 -24.41
C THR A 429 -2.55 0.05 -24.90
N GLU A 430 -1.68 0.70 -25.68
CA GLU A 430 -0.56 0.01 -26.34
C GLU A 430 0.49 -0.57 -25.37
N ARG A 431 0.63 -0.03 -24.15
CA ARG A 431 1.69 -0.45 -23.20
C ARG A 431 1.31 -0.45 -21.71
N ASN A 432 0.05 -0.15 -21.36
CA ASN A 432 -0.39 0.12 -19.98
C ASN A 432 0.65 0.98 -19.23
N PRO A 433 0.97 2.18 -19.74
CA PRO A 433 2.05 3.03 -19.21
C PRO A 433 1.89 3.35 -17.72
N PHE A 434 2.96 3.78 -17.05
CA PHE A 434 2.79 4.45 -15.75
C PHE A 434 2.62 5.94 -16.00
N GLY A 435 1.47 6.48 -15.62
CA GLY A 435 1.15 7.88 -15.83
C GLY A 435 0.01 8.42 -14.97
N LEU A 436 -0.13 9.73 -15.00
CA LEU A 436 -1.25 10.50 -14.50
C LEU A 436 -2.07 10.99 -15.69
N TRP A 437 -3.38 10.83 -15.61
CA TRP A 437 -4.31 11.09 -16.72
C TRP A 437 -5.38 12.05 -16.25
N ARG A 438 -5.56 13.15 -16.97
CA ARG A 438 -6.66 14.07 -16.76
C ARG A 438 -7.86 13.57 -17.54
N ILE A 439 -8.79 12.93 -16.84
CA ILE A 439 -9.96 12.28 -17.43
C ILE A 439 -11.24 13.02 -17.07
N THR A 440 -12.22 12.97 -17.97
CA THR A 440 -13.61 13.30 -17.66
C THR A 440 -14.45 12.04 -17.65
N THR A 441 -15.16 11.82 -16.55
CA THR A 441 -16.13 10.73 -16.39
C THR A 441 -17.56 11.25 -16.58
N PRO A 442 -18.48 10.44 -17.12
CA PRO A 442 -19.91 10.78 -17.14
C PRO A 442 -20.51 10.74 -15.72
N PRO A 443 -21.73 11.28 -15.52
CA PRO A 443 -22.45 11.11 -14.26
C PRO A 443 -22.61 9.64 -13.90
N ALA A 444 -22.27 9.26 -12.66
CA ALA A 444 -22.33 7.86 -12.24
C ALA A 444 -23.75 7.28 -12.27
N GLY A 445 -24.79 8.14 -12.11
CA GLY A 445 -26.19 7.72 -12.22
C GLY A 445 -26.61 7.32 -13.63
N MET A 446 -25.78 7.56 -14.66
CA MET A 446 -25.98 7.10 -16.03
C MET A 446 -25.27 5.77 -16.32
N LEU A 447 -24.50 5.23 -15.36
CA LEU A 447 -23.73 4.01 -15.53
C LEU A 447 -24.48 2.81 -14.94
N ASP A 448 -24.64 1.78 -15.76
CA ASP A 448 -25.40 0.59 -15.39
C ASP A 448 -24.73 -0.17 -14.23
N GLY A 449 -25.55 -0.59 -13.26
CA GLY A 449 -25.12 -1.42 -12.13
C GLY A 449 -24.54 -0.65 -10.94
N LEU A 450 -24.11 0.62 -11.12
CA LEU A 450 -23.66 1.42 -9.98
C LEU A 450 -24.81 1.70 -9.00
N THR A 451 -24.50 1.72 -7.71
CA THR A 451 -25.49 1.93 -6.65
C THR A 451 -24.95 2.84 -5.55
N GLN A 452 -25.82 3.68 -4.99
CA GLN A 452 -25.49 4.54 -3.85
C GLN A 452 -25.22 3.75 -2.56
N LYS A 453 -25.55 2.46 -2.53
CA LYS A 453 -25.24 1.56 -1.41
C LYS A 453 -23.77 1.15 -1.33
N LEU A 454 -22.98 1.48 -2.35
CA LEU A 454 -21.53 1.29 -2.39
C LEU A 454 -20.84 2.65 -2.66
N PRO A 455 -19.58 2.82 -2.24
CA PRO A 455 -18.80 3.97 -2.66
C PRO A 455 -18.62 3.97 -4.17
N LEU A 456 -18.48 5.17 -4.75
CA LEU A 456 -18.14 5.30 -6.16
C LEU A 456 -16.75 4.70 -6.43
N PRO A 457 -16.53 4.09 -7.61
CA PRO A 457 -15.24 3.54 -8.02
C PRO A 457 -14.08 4.54 -7.96
N HIS A 458 -14.35 5.83 -7.98
CA HIS A 458 -13.40 6.90 -7.68
C HIS A 458 -14.14 8.07 -7.03
N GLU A 459 -13.63 8.65 -5.94
CA GLU A 459 -14.41 9.64 -5.17
C GLU A 459 -14.63 10.97 -5.91
N HIS A 460 -13.75 11.32 -6.84
CA HIS A 460 -13.94 12.49 -7.69
C HIS A 460 -15.01 12.30 -8.77
N MET A 461 -15.62 11.11 -8.90
CA MET A 461 -16.84 10.95 -9.70
C MET A 461 -18.03 11.57 -8.99
N HIS A 462 -19.03 12.00 -9.75
CA HIS A 462 -20.27 12.55 -9.22
C HIS A 462 -21.49 11.78 -9.73
N TRP A 463 -22.53 11.65 -8.90
CA TRP A 463 -23.74 10.89 -9.26
C TRP A 463 -24.54 11.54 -10.38
N THR A 464 -24.63 12.87 -10.40
CA THR A 464 -25.54 13.60 -11.31
C THR A 464 -24.83 14.44 -12.35
N GLU A 465 -23.51 14.61 -12.25
CA GLU A 465 -22.75 15.52 -13.12
C GLU A 465 -21.50 14.83 -13.64
N SER A 466 -21.04 15.20 -14.83
CA SER A 466 -19.73 14.79 -15.32
C SER A 466 -18.65 15.40 -14.44
N SER A 467 -17.55 14.67 -14.23
CA SER A 467 -16.46 15.14 -13.37
C SER A 467 -15.11 14.99 -14.04
N THR A 468 -14.30 16.04 -14.01
CA THR A 468 -12.94 16.08 -14.54
C THR A 468 -11.92 16.09 -13.42
N PHE A 469 -10.96 15.17 -13.43
CA PHE A 469 -9.92 15.06 -12.41
C PHE A 469 -8.69 14.32 -12.92
N TRP A 470 -7.59 14.44 -12.19
CA TRP A 470 -6.38 13.66 -12.44
C TRP A 470 -6.43 12.31 -11.72
N ALA A 471 -6.16 11.24 -12.45
CA ALA A 471 -6.15 9.88 -11.95
C ALA A 471 -4.84 9.16 -12.30
N THR A 472 -4.41 8.22 -11.47
CA THR A 472 -3.30 7.32 -11.84
C THR A 472 -3.75 6.33 -12.92
N THR A 473 -2.81 5.77 -13.67
CA THR A 473 -3.14 4.70 -14.66
C THR A 473 -3.89 3.54 -13.99
N LEU A 474 -3.52 3.19 -12.76
CA LEU A 474 -4.20 2.15 -12.02
C LEU A 474 -5.64 2.53 -11.66
N ALA A 475 -5.89 3.78 -11.27
CA ALA A 475 -7.23 4.28 -11.03
C ALA A 475 -8.08 4.29 -12.30
N VAL A 476 -7.51 4.67 -13.46
CA VAL A 476 -8.20 4.59 -14.76
C VAL A 476 -8.53 3.14 -15.12
N ASN A 477 -7.58 2.22 -14.98
CA ASN A 477 -7.82 0.79 -15.20
C ASN A 477 -8.95 0.27 -14.30
N HIS A 478 -8.99 0.68 -13.03
CA HIS A 478 -10.06 0.30 -12.12
C HIS A 478 -11.43 0.85 -12.55
N LEU A 479 -11.50 2.08 -13.06
CA LEU A 479 -12.75 2.62 -13.61
C LEU A 479 -13.28 1.79 -14.79
N MET A 480 -12.38 1.19 -15.57
CA MET A 480 -12.75 0.34 -16.70
C MET A 480 -13.14 -1.10 -16.30
N GLU A 481 -12.90 -1.50 -15.05
CA GLU A 481 -13.29 -2.83 -14.57
C GLU A 481 -14.82 -2.93 -14.45
N PRO A 482 -15.40 -4.14 -14.58
CA PRO A 482 -16.83 -4.35 -14.40
C PRO A 482 -17.32 -3.87 -13.03
N VAL A 483 -18.59 -3.46 -12.97
CA VAL A 483 -19.21 -3.03 -11.70
C VAL A 483 -19.27 -4.15 -10.67
N SER A 484 -19.44 -5.41 -11.11
CA SER A 484 -19.37 -6.59 -10.23
C SER A 484 -18.00 -6.75 -9.54
N GLU A 485 -16.95 -6.16 -10.10
CA GLU A 485 -15.59 -6.18 -9.59
C GLU A 485 -15.22 -4.88 -8.85
N GLY A 486 -16.21 -4.02 -8.54
CA GLY A 486 -16.02 -2.74 -7.86
C GLY A 486 -15.59 -1.57 -8.76
N GLY A 487 -15.47 -1.80 -10.08
CA GLY A 487 -15.17 -0.76 -11.08
C GLY A 487 -16.40 0.02 -11.54
N ALA A 488 -16.25 0.85 -12.58
CA ALA A 488 -17.34 1.66 -13.14
C ALA A 488 -17.90 1.12 -14.47
N GLY A 489 -17.32 0.05 -15.02
CA GLY A 489 -17.71 -0.53 -16.30
C GLY A 489 -17.48 0.37 -17.51
N LEU A 490 -16.65 1.42 -17.37
CA LEU A 490 -16.46 2.42 -18.41
C LEU A 490 -15.60 1.88 -19.57
N GLY A 491 -16.07 2.10 -20.80
CA GLY A 491 -15.27 1.93 -22.00
C GLY A 491 -14.25 3.07 -22.17
N LEU A 492 -13.19 2.81 -22.94
CA LEU A 492 -12.17 3.83 -23.24
C LEU A 492 -12.75 5.08 -23.92
N SER A 493 -13.78 4.91 -24.77
CA SER A 493 -14.48 6.02 -25.44
C SER A 493 -15.35 6.87 -24.51
N GLU A 494 -15.74 6.33 -23.36
CA GLU A 494 -16.53 7.03 -22.34
C GLU A 494 -15.65 7.85 -21.40
N LEU A 495 -14.34 7.54 -21.36
CA LEU A 495 -13.32 8.30 -20.67
C LEU A 495 -12.72 9.35 -21.62
N GLN A 496 -13.02 10.63 -21.39
CA GLN A 496 -12.41 11.69 -22.19
C GLN A 496 -11.04 12.05 -21.63
N PHE A 497 -9.98 11.68 -22.34
CA PHE A 497 -8.61 12.05 -21.99
C PHE A 497 -8.27 13.44 -22.54
N SER A 498 -7.88 14.35 -21.66
CA SER A 498 -7.53 15.72 -22.07
C SER A 498 -6.03 16.01 -21.97
N GLN A 499 -5.36 15.49 -20.95
CA GLN A 499 -3.93 15.69 -20.71
C GLN A 499 -3.34 14.47 -19.99
N ALA A 500 -2.02 14.28 -20.09
CA ALA A 500 -1.34 13.22 -19.36
C ALA A 500 0.11 13.60 -18.96
N TRP A 501 0.61 12.94 -17.92
CA TRP A 501 2.03 12.87 -17.58
C TRP A 501 2.45 11.41 -17.58
N VAL A 502 3.36 11.03 -18.47
CA VAL A 502 3.75 9.62 -18.68
C VAL A 502 5.23 9.41 -18.37
N TRP A 503 5.53 8.41 -17.54
CA TRP A 503 6.91 8.06 -17.21
C TRP A 503 7.49 7.14 -18.29
N PRO A 504 8.78 7.34 -18.66
CA PRO A 504 9.42 6.56 -19.72
C PRO A 504 9.70 5.12 -19.32
N GLN A 505 9.81 4.83 -18.01
CA GLN A 505 10.09 3.50 -17.49
C GLN A 505 9.19 3.21 -16.30
N LYS A 506 8.84 1.94 -16.10
CA LYS A 506 8.11 1.45 -14.92
C LYS A 506 8.63 0.10 -14.47
N SER A 507 8.53 -0.19 -13.18
CA SER A 507 8.79 -1.53 -12.62
C SER A 507 8.31 -1.63 -11.17
N ARG A 508 8.25 -2.85 -10.61
CA ARG A 508 8.00 -3.09 -9.18
C ARG A 508 9.17 -2.65 -8.28
N LEU A 509 9.37 -1.34 -8.13
CA LEU A 509 10.51 -0.76 -7.40
C LEU A 509 10.52 -1.08 -5.90
N LEU A 510 9.35 -1.33 -5.31
CA LEU A 510 9.20 -1.62 -3.87
C LEU A 510 9.03 -3.11 -3.56
N ARG A 511 9.13 -4.01 -4.54
CA ARG A 511 8.90 -5.46 -4.32
C ARG A 511 9.79 -6.05 -3.24
N GLY A 512 11.11 -5.97 -3.40
CA GLY A 512 12.06 -6.52 -2.43
C GLY A 512 11.98 -5.84 -1.05
N TRP A 513 11.65 -4.54 -1.02
CA TRP A 513 11.40 -3.81 0.21
C TRP A 513 10.15 -4.32 0.93
N ALA A 514 9.05 -4.53 0.19
CA ALA A 514 7.81 -5.05 0.74
C ALA A 514 7.99 -6.49 1.22
N ASP A 515 8.63 -7.35 0.42
CA ASP A 515 8.82 -8.78 0.75
C ASP A 515 9.61 -8.96 2.06
N ILE A 516 10.66 -8.15 2.28
CA ILE A 516 11.40 -8.17 3.56
C ILE A 516 10.48 -7.79 4.73
N LEU A 517 9.74 -6.69 4.63
CA LEU A 517 8.85 -6.24 5.70
C LEU A 517 7.71 -7.23 5.96
N ARG A 518 7.20 -7.89 4.91
CA ARG A 518 6.16 -8.93 5.04
C ARG A 518 6.68 -10.15 5.80
N SER A 519 7.86 -10.66 5.44
CA SER A 519 8.50 -11.78 6.15
C SER A 519 8.67 -11.46 7.63
N ARG A 520 9.28 -10.31 7.94
CA ARG A 520 9.49 -9.89 9.33
C ARG A 520 8.20 -9.64 10.10
N LEU A 521 7.14 -9.18 9.43
CA LEU A 521 5.84 -9.00 10.06
C LEU A 521 5.20 -10.34 10.42
N MET A 522 5.29 -11.32 9.53
CA MET A 522 4.79 -12.67 9.79
C MET A 522 5.54 -13.34 10.94
N GLU A 523 6.87 -13.24 10.94
CA GLU A 523 7.74 -13.72 12.04
C GLU A 523 7.35 -13.07 13.38
N ALA A 524 7.23 -11.74 13.41
CA ALA A 524 6.86 -11.01 14.63
C ALA A 524 5.48 -11.42 15.16
N ILE A 525 4.50 -11.65 14.29
CA ILE A 525 3.16 -12.11 14.68
C ILE A 525 3.24 -13.54 15.23
N ALA A 526 3.97 -14.44 14.58
CA ALA A 526 4.12 -15.83 15.01
C ALA A 526 4.81 -15.95 16.38
N GLU A 527 5.75 -15.05 16.67
CA GLU A 527 6.47 -15.00 17.94
C GLU A 527 5.77 -14.15 19.03
N GLY A 528 4.62 -13.53 18.73
CA GLY A 528 3.93 -12.64 19.67
C GLY A 528 4.69 -11.36 20.00
N ARG A 529 5.59 -10.91 19.10
CA ARG A 529 6.46 -9.75 19.28
C ARG A 529 5.76 -8.45 18.88
N LYS A 530 4.88 -7.96 19.76
CA LYS A 530 4.10 -6.74 19.51
C LYS A 530 4.96 -5.50 19.24
N ASP A 531 6.12 -5.41 19.89
CA ASP A 531 7.10 -4.33 19.68
C ASP A 531 7.61 -4.29 18.23
N GLN A 532 7.88 -5.46 17.65
CA GLN A 532 8.33 -5.59 16.26
C GLN A 532 7.18 -5.37 15.27
N GLU A 533 6.01 -5.94 15.56
CA GLU A 533 4.79 -5.79 14.74
C GLU A 533 4.43 -4.31 14.57
N ASP A 534 4.38 -3.57 15.68
CA ASP A 534 4.07 -2.14 15.65
C ASP A 534 5.14 -1.34 14.92
N LEU A 535 6.43 -1.62 15.15
CA LEU A 535 7.49 -0.91 14.45
C LEU A 535 7.40 -1.10 12.94
N ILE A 536 7.21 -2.35 12.46
CA ILE A 536 7.08 -2.64 11.03
C ILE A 536 5.88 -1.90 10.44
N LYS A 537 4.73 -1.94 11.12
CA LYS A 537 3.55 -1.17 10.73
C LYS A 537 3.85 0.32 10.59
N ASN A 538 4.66 0.87 11.48
CA ASN A 538 4.97 2.29 11.49
C ASN A 538 5.95 2.64 10.38
N ILE A 539 6.92 1.76 10.11
CA ILE A 539 7.88 1.91 9.03
C ILE A 539 7.16 2.02 7.67
N TYR A 540 6.33 1.03 7.30
CA TYR A 540 5.74 1.06 5.96
C TYR A 540 4.69 2.15 5.81
N LYS A 541 3.81 2.36 6.81
CA LYS A 541 2.77 3.41 6.75
C LYS A 541 3.39 4.79 6.65
N SER A 542 4.38 5.08 7.50
CA SER A 542 5.03 6.40 7.51
C SER A 542 5.87 6.64 6.27
N PHE A 543 6.55 5.61 5.75
CA PHE A 543 7.37 5.76 4.54
C PHE A 543 6.51 6.04 3.31
N ILE A 544 5.46 5.24 3.08
CA ILE A 544 4.52 5.43 1.96
C ILE A 544 3.82 6.80 2.09
N GLY A 545 3.34 7.15 3.29
CA GLY A 545 2.68 8.44 3.51
C GLY A 545 3.57 9.66 3.22
N ARG A 546 4.89 9.58 3.49
CA ARG A 546 5.83 10.66 3.17
C ARG A 546 6.20 10.76 1.70
N MET A 547 5.98 9.71 0.90
CA MET A 547 6.19 9.82 -0.55
C MET A 547 5.28 10.85 -1.19
N ALA A 548 4.11 11.12 -0.60
CA ALA A 548 3.14 12.08 -1.11
C ALA A 548 3.62 13.55 -1.05
N GLY A 549 4.68 13.88 -0.30
CA GLY A 549 5.09 15.26 -0.11
C GLY A 549 6.59 15.47 0.11
N SER A 550 6.94 16.70 0.47
CA SER A 550 8.33 17.15 0.65
C SER A 550 8.89 16.88 2.05
N GLN A 551 8.22 16.06 2.87
CA GLN A 551 8.59 15.85 4.28
C GLN A 551 9.85 14.97 4.47
N HIS A 552 10.44 14.48 3.39
CA HIS A 552 11.71 13.76 3.45
C HIS A 552 12.89 14.71 3.75
N PRO A 553 13.84 14.30 4.60
CA PRO A 553 15.06 15.08 4.82
C PRO A 553 15.89 15.19 3.53
N ALA A 554 16.80 16.17 3.46
CA ALA A 554 17.57 16.51 2.25
C ALA A 554 18.17 15.29 1.53
N GLY A 555 18.82 14.37 2.26
CA GLY A 555 19.40 13.14 1.68
C GLY A 555 18.40 12.12 1.14
N GLN A 556 17.12 12.21 1.54
CA GLN A 556 16.04 11.30 1.15
C GLN A 556 15.00 11.94 0.23
N ARG A 557 15.20 13.19 -0.22
CA ARG A 557 14.22 13.93 -1.03
C ARG A 557 13.78 13.25 -2.33
N HIS A 558 14.60 12.35 -2.89
CA HIS A 558 14.20 11.56 -4.06
C HIS A 558 13.00 10.63 -3.84
N TYR A 559 12.68 10.32 -2.58
CA TYR A 559 11.50 9.55 -2.25
C TYR A 559 10.21 10.40 -2.22
N GLN A 560 10.29 11.72 -2.47
CA GLN A 560 9.12 12.50 -2.85
C GLN A 560 8.61 12.03 -4.21
N GLN A 561 7.58 11.18 -4.17
CA GLN A 561 6.96 10.46 -5.28
C GLN A 561 5.43 10.39 -5.12
N PRO A 562 4.72 11.53 -5.21
CA PRO A 562 3.26 11.57 -5.04
C PRO A 562 2.50 10.66 -6.01
N ALA A 563 2.97 10.49 -7.25
CA ALA A 563 2.37 9.54 -8.19
C ALA A 563 2.50 8.08 -7.72
N TRP A 564 3.58 7.72 -7.01
CA TRP A 564 3.73 6.37 -6.44
C TRP A 564 2.78 6.15 -5.29
N ALA A 565 2.70 7.12 -4.35
CA ALA A 565 1.77 7.07 -3.23
C ALA A 565 0.33 6.91 -3.71
N ALA A 566 -0.09 7.74 -4.68
CA ALA A 566 -1.41 7.66 -5.29
C ALA A 566 -1.66 6.31 -5.98
N THR A 567 -0.66 5.73 -6.65
CA THR A 567 -0.81 4.41 -7.29
C THR A 567 -0.99 3.29 -6.27
N ILE A 568 -0.24 3.33 -5.15
CA ILE A 568 -0.37 2.35 -4.06
C ILE A 568 -1.77 2.47 -3.41
N HIS A 569 -2.26 3.69 -3.24
CA HIS A 569 -3.61 3.95 -2.73
C HIS A 569 -4.68 3.46 -3.70
N ALA A 570 -4.56 3.75 -5.00
CA ALA A 570 -5.46 3.29 -6.04
C ALA A 570 -5.62 1.76 -6.05
N ASP A 571 -4.52 1.02 -5.87
CA ASP A 571 -4.56 -0.45 -5.79
C ASP A 571 -5.29 -0.93 -4.52
N THR A 572 -5.04 -0.26 -3.40
CA THR A 572 -5.68 -0.59 -2.12
C THR A 572 -7.19 -0.39 -2.21
N ARG A 573 -7.61 0.75 -2.79
CA ARG A 573 -9.02 1.07 -3.03
C ARG A 573 -9.68 0.13 -4.01
N ARG A 574 -9.01 -0.22 -5.12
CA ARG A 574 -9.48 -1.21 -6.08
C ARG A 574 -9.78 -2.55 -5.41
N ARG A 575 -8.85 -3.05 -4.58
CA ARG A 575 -9.08 -4.28 -3.80
C ARG A 575 -10.23 -4.13 -2.79
N ALA A 576 -10.35 -2.97 -2.16
CA ALA A 576 -11.42 -2.67 -1.21
C ALA A 576 -12.80 -2.72 -1.87
N LEU A 577 -12.95 -2.03 -3.01
CA LEU A 577 -14.22 -1.94 -3.72
C LEU A 577 -14.59 -3.24 -4.40
N ARG A 578 -13.61 -4.01 -4.91
CA ARG A 578 -13.85 -5.39 -5.36
C ARG A 578 -14.42 -6.25 -4.24
N TYR A 579 -13.81 -6.22 -3.04
CA TYR A 579 -14.32 -6.96 -1.89
C TYR A 579 -15.76 -6.55 -1.55
N ALA A 580 -16.03 -5.24 -1.43
CA ALA A 580 -17.36 -4.76 -1.07
C ALA A 580 -18.42 -5.11 -2.13
N ALA A 581 -18.06 -5.07 -3.41
CA ALA A 581 -18.91 -5.51 -4.51
C ALA A 581 -19.19 -7.02 -4.47
N SER A 582 -18.17 -7.84 -4.22
CA SER A 582 -18.32 -9.31 -4.05
C SER A 582 -19.31 -9.65 -2.94
N ILE A 583 -19.14 -9.05 -1.75
CA ILE A 583 -20.05 -9.26 -0.61
C ILE A 583 -21.48 -8.83 -0.95
N ALA A 584 -21.64 -7.70 -1.64
CA ALA A 584 -22.95 -7.22 -2.07
C ALA A 584 -23.61 -8.17 -3.09
N THR A 585 -22.85 -8.71 -4.03
CA THR A 585 -23.35 -9.62 -5.06
C THR A 585 -23.66 -11.01 -4.50
N GLU A 586 -22.77 -11.58 -3.70
CA GLU A 586 -22.89 -12.96 -3.20
C GLU A 586 -23.86 -13.07 -2.01
N GLN A 587 -23.86 -12.07 -1.13
CA GLN A 587 -24.57 -12.12 0.15
C GLN A 587 -25.73 -11.12 0.23
N GLY A 588 -25.83 -10.17 -0.70
CA GLY A 588 -26.83 -9.10 -0.64
C GLY A 588 -26.57 -8.09 0.50
N ILE A 589 -25.37 -8.10 1.08
CA ILE A 589 -24.99 -7.29 2.24
C ILE A 589 -24.14 -6.11 1.79
N TYR A 590 -24.48 -4.92 2.29
CA TYR A 590 -23.81 -3.67 1.90
C TYR A 590 -23.13 -3.02 3.11
N PRO A 591 -21.97 -2.36 2.90
CA PRO A 591 -21.36 -1.55 3.95
C PRO A 591 -22.26 -0.36 4.29
N ILE A 592 -22.26 0.01 5.56
CA ILE A 592 -22.98 1.18 6.08
C ILE A 592 -22.10 2.43 6.12
N ALA A 593 -20.79 2.23 6.23
CA ALA A 593 -19.78 3.28 6.23
C ALA A 593 -18.41 2.71 5.82
N ALA A 594 -17.52 3.59 5.39
CA ALA A 594 -16.09 3.31 5.27
C ALA A 594 -15.33 4.18 6.27
N ARG A 595 -14.34 3.61 6.96
CA ARG A 595 -13.52 4.31 7.96
C ARG A 595 -12.15 4.72 7.46
N ASP A 596 -11.68 4.09 6.39
CA ASP A 596 -10.46 4.38 5.65
C ASP A 596 -10.59 3.68 4.28
N ILE A 597 -9.61 3.85 3.40
CA ILE A 597 -9.55 3.23 2.06
C ILE A 597 -9.56 1.69 2.10
N ASP A 598 -9.18 1.09 3.23
CA ASP A 598 -9.05 -0.35 3.43
C ASP A 598 -10.04 -0.93 4.47
N THR A 599 -10.94 -0.10 5.00
CA THR A 599 -11.79 -0.45 6.16
C THR A 599 -13.26 -0.13 5.90
N PHE A 600 -14.11 -1.16 6.01
CA PHE A 600 -15.57 -1.03 5.91
C PHE A 600 -16.26 -1.41 7.22
N VAL A 601 -17.43 -0.82 7.45
CA VAL A 601 -18.33 -1.21 8.53
C VAL A 601 -19.59 -1.79 7.91
N TYR A 602 -19.98 -2.98 8.35
CA TYR A 602 -21.21 -3.67 7.97
C TYR A 602 -22.15 -3.73 9.16
N ARG A 603 -23.45 -3.82 8.90
CA ARG A 603 -24.46 -4.12 9.92
C ARG A 603 -25.06 -5.47 9.61
N LEU A 604 -24.93 -6.40 10.55
CA LEU A 604 -25.44 -7.76 10.41
C LEU A 604 -26.55 -8.03 11.45
N PRO A 605 -27.53 -8.88 11.11
CA PRO A 605 -28.39 -9.51 12.10
C PRO A 605 -27.57 -10.33 13.12
N PRO A 606 -28.00 -10.44 14.38
CA PRO A 606 -27.25 -11.14 15.43
C PRO A 606 -27.04 -12.63 15.15
N GLU A 607 -27.89 -13.25 14.33
CA GLU A 607 -27.80 -14.66 13.93
C GLU A 607 -26.79 -14.93 12.81
N VAL A 608 -26.28 -13.90 12.13
CA VAL A 608 -25.31 -14.04 11.05
C VAL A 608 -23.90 -14.03 11.62
N ASP A 609 -23.14 -15.10 11.39
CA ASP A 609 -21.74 -15.17 11.79
C ASP A 609 -20.89 -14.23 10.90
N PRO A 610 -20.29 -13.15 11.46
CA PRO A 610 -19.46 -12.24 10.68
C PRO A 610 -18.20 -12.90 10.11
N TYR A 611 -17.67 -13.94 10.74
CA TYR A 611 -16.45 -14.61 10.29
C TYR A 611 -16.70 -15.47 9.05
N GLU A 612 -17.89 -16.06 8.91
CA GLU A 612 -18.24 -16.83 7.71
C GLU A 612 -18.56 -15.95 6.51
N VAL A 613 -19.13 -14.76 6.75
CA VAL A 613 -19.68 -13.90 5.70
C VAL A 613 -18.72 -12.80 5.24
N LEU A 614 -17.91 -12.26 6.15
CA LEU A 614 -17.07 -11.07 5.86
C LEU A 614 -15.56 -11.34 5.92
N GLU A 615 -15.11 -12.50 6.40
CA GLU A 615 -13.68 -12.81 6.46
C GLU A 615 -13.20 -13.59 5.24
N GLU A 616 -12.12 -13.13 4.61
CA GLU A 616 -11.43 -13.93 3.60
C GLU A 616 -10.56 -14.97 4.29
N LYS A 617 -10.69 -16.24 3.87
CA LYS A 617 -10.01 -17.41 4.48
C LYS A 617 -8.47 -17.36 4.47
N SER A 618 -7.86 -16.45 3.70
CA SER A 618 -6.40 -16.33 3.63
C SER A 618 -5.88 -15.28 4.62
N THR A 619 -4.80 -15.62 5.31
CA THR A 619 -4.05 -14.72 6.19
C THR A 619 -3.08 -13.80 5.43
N ASP A 620 -3.05 -13.88 4.11
CA ASP A 620 -2.15 -13.08 3.28
C ASP A 620 -2.43 -11.58 3.40
N ASN A 621 -1.39 -10.79 3.19
CA ASN A 621 -1.55 -9.34 3.15
C ASN A 621 -2.48 -8.93 2.01
N GLY A 622 -3.39 -8.01 2.31
CA GLY A 622 -4.39 -7.49 1.41
C GLY A 622 -5.74 -8.20 1.48
N LYS A 623 -5.86 -9.25 2.29
CA LYS A 623 -7.10 -9.97 2.56
C LYS A 623 -7.88 -9.35 3.71
N TYR A 624 -9.20 -9.36 3.58
CA TYR A 624 -10.11 -8.84 4.61
C TYR A 624 -10.24 -9.77 5.81
N ARG A 625 -10.38 -9.17 6.99
CA ARG A 625 -10.66 -9.85 8.25
C ARG A 625 -11.66 -9.09 9.08
N VAL A 626 -12.32 -9.79 9.99
CA VAL A 626 -13.10 -9.15 11.05
C VAL A 626 -12.13 -8.57 12.09
N LYS A 627 -12.29 -7.28 12.38
CA LYS A 627 -11.42 -6.55 13.31
C LYS A 627 -12.11 -6.21 14.62
N VAL A 628 -13.35 -5.73 14.55
CA VAL A 628 -14.15 -5.36 15.73
C VAL A 628 -15.62 -5.72 15.49
N ILE A 629 -16.28 -6.28 16.49
CA ILE A 629 -17.73 -6.48 16.52
C ILE A 629 -18.28 -5.61 17.66
N ASN A 630 -19.14 -4.66 17.31
CA ASN A 630 -19.82 -3.79 18.26
C ASN A 630 -21.30 -4.21 18.33
N SER A 631 -21.71 -4.81 19.44
CA SER A 631 -23.13 -5.01 19.73
C SER A 631 -23.77 -3.66 20.07
N GLY A 632 -24.92 -3.37 19.47
CA GLY A 632 -25.72 -2.18 19.80
C GLY A 632 -26.31 -2.29 21.21
N GLN A 633 -25.51 -2.08 22.26
CA GLN A 633 -26.04 -1.79 23.60
C GLN A 633 -26.27 -0.29 23.70
N GLY A 634 -27.55 0.09 23.56
CA GLY A 634 -28.08 1.31 24.17
C GLY A 634 -28.42 1.07 25.62
#